data_AF-A0A8J8MM09-F1
#
_entry.id   AF-A0A8J8MM09-F1
#
_cell.length_a   1.000
_cell.length_b   1.000
_cell.length_c   1.000
_cell.angle_alpha   90.00
_cell.angle_beta   90.00
_cell.angle_gamma   90.00
#
_symmetry.space_group_name_H-M   'P 1'
#
loop_
_entity.id
_entity.type
_entity.pdbx_description
1 polymer ?
#
loop_
_entity_poly.entity_id
_entity_poly.type
_entity_poly.pdbx_seq_one_letter_code
_entity_poly.pdbx_strand_id
1 'polypeptide(L)' 'MRKNLRLLSNIAFYSAIAVSVFALGKTYYDRSQLPAGTCPVDSNNHLLTIGIVLIIVYLLISGIEWWLKKKEQ' A
#
# COMPACT_ATOMS: atom_id res chain seq x y z
N MET A 1 25.03 -5.30 3.10
CA MET A 1 23.95 -4.35 3.47
C MET A 1 22.93 -4.12 2.34
N ARG A 2 23.32 -3.80 1.10
CA ARG A 2 22.40 -3.50 -0.03
C ARG A 2 21.37 -4.58 -0.39
N LYS A 3 21.70 -5.88 -0.28
CA LYS A 3 20.77 -6.97 -0.64
C LYS A 3 19.56 -7.05 0.30
N ASN A 4 19.76 -6.88 1.61
CA ASN A 4 18.69 -6.97 2.60
C ASN A 4 17.71 -5.80 2.48
N LEU A 5 18.22 -4.60 2.17
CA LEU A 5 17.39 -3.42 1.95
C LEU A 5 16.53 -3.56 0.68
N ARG A 6 17.12 -4.05 -0.41
CA ARG A 6 16.40 -4.37 -1.64
C ARG A 6 15.33 -5.45 -1.44
N LEU A 7 15.64 -6.48 -0.65
CA LEU A 7 14.70 -7.55 -0.33
C LEU A 7 13.51 -6.99 0.47
N LEU A 8 13.79 -6.14 1.47
CA LEU A 8 12.76 -5.47 2.27
C LEU A 8 11.88 -4.54 1.42
N SER A 9 12.49 -3.78 0.51
CA SER A 9 11.78 -2.90 -0.43
C SER A 9 10.86 -3.69 -1.36
N ASN A 10 11.33 -4.81 -1.91
CA ASN A 10 10.50 -5.69 -2.75
C ASN A 10 9.34 -6.30 -1.95
N ILE A 11 9.58 -6.79 -0.72
CA ILE A 11 8.52 -7.33 0.15
C ILE A 11 7.48 -6.26 0.46
N ALA A 12 7.91 -5.04 0.82
CA ALA A 12 7.01 -3.91 1.06
C ALA A 12 6.20 -3.56 -0.20
N PHE A 13 6.81 -3.59 -1.37
CA PHE A 13 6.14 -3.31 -2.63
C PHE A 13 5.11 -4.39 -2.99
N TYR A 14 5.47 -5.67 -2.92
CA TYR A 14 4.53 -6.76 -3.21
C TYR A 14 3.38 -6.83 -2.20
N SER A 15 3.65 -6.59 -0.93
CA SER A 15 2.60 -6.53 0.10
C SER A 15 1.65 -5.33 -0.13
N ALA A 16 2.17 -4.17 -0.52
CA ALA A 16 1.34 -3.02 -0.89
C ALA A 16 0.42 -3.33 -2.08
N ILE A 17 0.93 -4.02 -3.12
CA ILE A 17 0.11 -4.48 -4.25
C ILE A 17 -0.97 -5.46 -3.78
N ALA A 18 -0.61 -6.48 -3.00
CA ALA A 18 -1.55 -7.48 -2.53
C ALA A 18 -2.69 -6.86 -1.69
N VAL A 19 -2.33 -5.95 -0.76
CA VAL A 19 -3.31 -5.22 0.06
C VAL A 19 -4.20 -4.34 -0.81
N SER A 20 -3.65 -3.67 -1.82
CA SER A 20 -4.43 -2.81 -2.72
C SER A 20 -5.43 -3.62 -3.54
N VAL A 21 -5.02 -4.76 -4.11
CA VAL A 21 -5.90 -5.67 -4.86
C VAL A 21 -7.00 -6.22 -3.94
N PHE A 22 -6.64 -6.62 -2.72
CA PHE A 22 -7.61 -7.10 -1.74
C PHE A 22 -8.63 -6.02 -1.35
N ALA A 23 -8.17 -4.78 -1.10
CA ALA A 23 -9.05 -3.66 -0.78
C ALA A 23 -10.02 -3.33 -1.91
N LEU A 24 -9.55 -3.35 -3.16
CA LEU A 24 -10.38 -3.19 -4.35
C LEU A 24 -11.42 -4.32 -4.48
N GLY A 25 -10.98 -5.57 -4.37
CA GLY A 25 -11.85 -6.74 -4.44
C GLY A 25 -12.92 -6.74 -3.36
N LYS A 26 -12.54 -6.44 -2.11
CA LYS A 26 -13.47 -6.31 -0.98
C LYS A 26 -14.47 -5.18 -1.19
N THR A 27 -14.00 -4.03 -1.68
CA THR A 27 -14.89 -2.89 -1.98
C THR A 27 -15.89 -3.25 -3.07
N TYR A 28 -15.48 -3.97 -4.11
CA TYR A 28 -16.36 -4.43 -5.17
C TYR A 28 -17.39 -5.45 -4.67
N TYR A 29 -16.96 -6.42 -3.86
CA TYR A 29 -17.85 -7.40 -3.25
C TYR A 29 -18.89 -6.74 -2.33
N ASP A 30 -18.44 -5.85 -1.45
CA ASP A 30 -19.33 -5.15 -0.52
C ASP A 30 -20.32 -4.27 -1.31
N ARG A 31 -19.88 -3.55 -2.35
CA ARG A 31 -20.78 -2.80 -3.27
C ARG A 31 -21.87 -3.70 -3.88
N SER A 32 -21.56 -4.95 -4.21
CA SER A 32 -22.51 -5.88 -4.83
C SER A 32 -23.61 -6.36 -3.89
N GLN A 33 -23.37 -6.30 -2.57
CA GLN A 33 -24.30 -6.74 -1.53
C GLN A 33 -25.19 -5.59 -1.03
N LEU A 34 -24.88 -4.33 -1.36
CA LEU A 34 -25.62 -3.18 -0.89
C LEU A 34 -26.67 -2.71 -1.92
N PRO A 35 -27.84 -2.22 -1.46
CA PRO A 35 -28.85 -1.64 -2.32
C PRO A 35 -28.32 -0.39 -3.06
N ALA A 36 -28.96 -0.09 -4.20
CA ALA A 36 -28.61 1.07 -5.00
C ALA A 36 -28.73 2.37 -4.16
N GLY A 37 -27.70 3.20 -4.18
CA GLY A 37 -27.67 4.49 -3.47
C GLY A 37 -26.93 4.49 -2.12
N THR A 38 -26.55 3.33 -1.58
CA THR A 38 -25.70 3.27 -0.40
C THR A 38 -24.20 3.32 -0.75
N CYS A 39 -23.44 4.19 -0.08
CA CYS A 39 -21.99 4.30 -0.25
C CYS A 39 -21.28 3.42 0.79
N PRO A 40 -20.63 2.30 0.40
CA PRO A 40 -19.98 1.38 1.34
C PRO A 40 -18.67 1.90 1.93
N VAL A 41 -18.32 3.16 1.67
CA VAL A 41 -17.05 3.79 2.09
C VAL A 41 -16.97 3.97 3.60
N ASP A 42 -18.12 4.03 4.30
CA ASP A 42 -18.15 4.17 5.76
C ASP A 42 -17.59 2.96 6.52
N SER A 43 -17.79 1.72 6.02
CA SER A 43 -17.32 0.52 6.73
C SER A 43 -15.89 0.09 6.38
N ASN A 44 -15.41 0.40 5.16
CA ASN A 44 -14.12 -0.07 4.64
C ASN A 44 -12.99 0.97 4.73
N ASN A 45 -13.21 2.07 5.45
CA ASN A 45 -12.25 3.17 5.60
C ASN A 45 -10.87 2.70 6.12
N HIS A 46 -10.84 1.63 6.92
CA HIS A 46 -9.61 1.04 7.46
C HIS A 46 -8.70 0.42 6.39
N LEU A 47 -9.24 -0.28 5.38
CA LEU A 47 -8.40 -0.90 4.34
C LEU A 47 -7.75 0.15 3.44
N LEU A 48 -8.51 1.19 3.09
CA LEU A 48 -7.99 2.35 2.35
C LEU A 48 -6.90 3.06 3.13
N THR A 49 -7.12 3.27 4.43
CA THR A 49 -6.13 3.89 5.33
C THR A 49 -4.84 3.06 5.39
N ILE A 50 -4.94 1.73 5.55
CA ILE A 50 -3.77 0.83 5.55
C ILE A 50 -3.02 0.90 4.22
N GLY A 51 -3.73 0.91 3.09
CA GLY A 51 -3.12 1.05 1.76
C GLY A 51 -2.35 2.35 1.59
N ILE A 52 -2.95 3.48 2.00
CA ILE A 52 -2.31 4.81 1.97
C ILE A 52 -1.05 4.83 2.85
N VAL A 53 -1.13 4.27 4.06
CA VAL A 53 0.02 4.18 4.98
C VAL A 53 1.16 3.36 4.38
N LEU A 54 0.86 2.21 3.75
CA LEU A 54 1.88 1.39 3.09
C LEU A 54 2.59 2.16 1.96
N ILE A 55 1.84 2.92 1.15
CA ILE A 55 2.41 3.74 0.07
C ILE A 55 3.34 4.82 0.63
N ILE A 56 2.94 5.50 1.71
CA ILE A 56 3.77 6.52 2.36
C ILE A 56 5.07 5.89 2.89
N VAL A 57 4.98 4.74 3.56
CA VAL A 57 6.17 4.03 4.09
C VAL A 57 7.12 3.63 2.95
N TYR A 58 6.58 3.11 1.84
CA TYR A 58 7.38 2.77 0.66
C TYR A 58 8.12 4.00 0.10
N LEU A 59 7.43 5.15 -0.04
CA LEU A 59 8.05 6.38 -0.53
C LEU A 59 9.15 6.90 0.40
N LEU A 60 8.97 6.79 1.72
CA LEU A 60 10.00 7.17 2.69
C LEU A 60 11.24 6.29 2.58
N ILE A 61 11.07 4.97 2.50
CA ILE A 61 12.20 4.03 2.32
C ILE A 61 12.94 4.33 1.02
N SER A 62 12.20 4.52 -0.09
CA SER A 62 12.79 4.85 -1.39
C SER A 62 13.55 6.18 -1.36
N GLY A 63 13.00 7.19 -0.70
CA GLY A 63 13.65 8.50 -0.51
C GLY A 63 14.95 8.39 0.30
N ILE A 64 14.97 7.59 1.37
CA ILE A 64 16.16 7.34 2.18
C ILE A 64 17.22 6.59 1.37
N GLU A 65 16.83 5.56 0.61
CA GLU A 65 17.76 4.85 -0.30
C GLU A 65 18.40 5.80 -1.30
N TRP A 66 17.62 6.69 -1.91
CA TRP A 66 18.14 7.70 -2.84
C TRP A 66 19.12 8.66 -2.15
N TRP A 67 18.79 9.12 -0.95
CA TRP A 67 19.63 10.06 -0.20
C TRP A 67 20.96 9.43 0.25
N LEU A 68 20.92 8.17 0.69
CA LEU A 68 22.13 7.40 1.03
C LEU A 68 23.01 7.18 -0.20
N LYS A 69 22.41 6.81 -1.34
CA LYS A 69 23.16 6.61 -2.59
C LYS A 69 23.83 7.90 -3.06
N LYS A 70 23.20 9.06 -2.84
CA LYS A 70 23.77 10.39 -3.16
C LYS A 70 24.96 10.76 -2.28
N LYS A 71 25.02 10.29 -1.03
CA LYS A 71 26.18 10.53 -0.13
C LYS A 71 27.40 9.67 -0.44
N GLU A 72 27.22 8.57 -1.16
CA GLU A 72 28.29 7.62 -1.51
C GLU A 72 28.98 7.97 -2.86
N GLN A 73 28.50 9.00 -3.57
CA GLN A 73 29.12 9.59 -4.77
C GLN A 73 29.75 10.94 -4.45
#